data_AF-A0A914RST0-F1
#
_entry.id   AF-A0A914RST0-F1
#
_cell.length_a   1.000
_cell.length_b   1.000
_cell.length_c   1.000
_cell.angle_alpha   90.00
_cell.angle_beta   90.00
_cell.angle_gamma   90.00
#
_symmetry.space_group_name_H-M   'P 1'
#
loop_
_entity.id
_entity.type
_entity.pdbx_description
1 polymer ?
#
loop_
_entity_poly.entity_id
_entity_poly.type
_entity_poly.pdbx_seq_one_letter_code
_entity_poly.pdbx_strand_id
1 'polypeptide(L)'
;MLSLISMLSFRTFFSAAVNKYGSMPFSLRSFEDERGAKMGVIECERHALMRPYQVLYERDGELVAQFKATVLIMPNGLLKITGLPLDTSCIECDVKIDDPTVSLCCAQI
;
A
#
# COMPACT_ATOMS: atom_id res chain seq x y z
N MET A 1 0.93 -34.18 -15.28
CA MET A 1 1.98 -33.98 -14.27
C MET A 1 2.14 -32.51 -13.87
N LEU A 2 2.13 -31.55 -14.81
CA LEU A 2 2.21 -30.10 -14.49
C LEU A 2 1.08 -29.56 -13.59
N SER A 3 -0.14 -30.11 -13.63
CA SER A 3 -1.28 -29.65 -12.82
C SER A 3 -1.21 -30.03 -11.33
N LEU A 4 -0.37 -31.00 -10.96
CA LEU A 4 -0.20 -31.41 -9.56
C LEU A 4 0.84 -30.54 -8.83
N ILE A 5 1.84 -30.05 -9.56
CA ILE A 5 2.89 -29.16 -9.04
C ILE A 5 2.31 -27.79 -8.67
N SER A 6 1.31 -27.31 -9.42
CA SER A 6 0.64 -26.03 -9.11
C SER A 6 -0.11 -26.09 -7.77
N MET A 7 -0.95 -27.12 -7.57
CA MET A 7 -1.80 -27.23 -6.37
C MET A 7 -1.02 -27.37 -5.05
N LEU A 8 0.09 -28.12 -5.04
CA LEU A 8 0.88 -28.33 -3.83
C LEU A 8 1.68 -27.07 -3.44
N SER A 9 2.26 -26.40 -4.43
CA SER A 9 3.05 -25.18 -4.23
C SER A 9 2.16 -24.00 -3.83
N PHE A 10 0.96 -23.89 -4.39
CA PHE A 10 -0.03 -22.89 -4.01
C PHE A 10 -0.51 -23.05 -2.56
N ARG A 11 -0.84 -24.28 -2.12
CA ARG A 11 -1.33 -24.52 -0.75
C ARG A 11 -0.27 -24.24 0.31
N THR A 12 0.97 -24.65 0.04
CA THR A 12 2.10 -24.40 0.95
C THR A 12 2.40 -22.91 1.07
N PHE A 13 2.42 -22.19 -0.06
CA PHE A 13 2.58 -20.73 -0.07
C PHE A 13 1.44 -20.01 0.65
N PHE A 14 0.18 -20.35 0.36
CA PHE A 14 -0.98 -19.73 1.00
C PHE A 14 -0.99 -19.95 2.52
N SER A 15 -0.70 -21.17 2.98
CA SER A 15 -0.61 -21.46 4.42
C SER A 15 0.53 -20.68 5.08
N ALA A 16 1.70 -20.58 4.44
CA ALA A 16 2.81 -19.79 4.95
C ALA A 16 2.47 -18.29 5.04
N ALA A 17 1.79 -17.74 4.02
CA ALA A 17 1.38 -16.34 3.99
C ALA A 17 0.35 -16.01 5.09
N VAL A 18 -0.68 -16.85 5.24
CA VAL A 18 -1.71 -16.68 6.29
C VAL A 18 -1.10 -16.80 7.68
N ASN A 19 -0.20 -17.75 7.90
CA ASN A 19 0.46 -17.92 9.21
C ASN A 19 1.40 -16.77 9.56
N LYS A 20 2.07 -16.17 8.57
CA LYS A 20 3.07 -15.11 8.81
C LYS A 20 2.45 -13.70 8.84
N TYR A 21 1.46 -13.42 7.99
CA TYR A 21 0.92 -12.07 7.79
C TYR A 21 -0.59 -11.95 8.07
N GLY A 22 -1.32 -13.06 8.20
CA GLY A 22 -2.77 -13.04 8.35
C GLY A 22 -3.46 -12.33 7.19
N SER A 23 -4.23 -11.29 7.49
CA SER A 23 -4.92 -10.44 6.51
C SER A 23 -4.14 -9.16 6.14
N MET A 24 -2.92 -8.99 6.64
CA MET A 24 -2.12 -7.79 6.39
C MET A 24 -1.40 -7.85 5.05
N PRO A 25 -1.19 -6.69 4.39
CA PRO A 25 -0.42 -6.63 3.15
C PRO A 25 1.03 -7.04 3.40
N PHE A 26 1.62 -7.76 2.45
CA PHE A 26 3.00 -8.24 2.53
C PHE A 26 3.72 -8.12 1.19
N SER A 27 5.05 -8.21 1.23
CA SER A 27 5.89 -8.25 0.04
C SER A 27 6.35 -9.68 -0.26
N LEU A 28 6.42 -10.03 -1.54
CA LEU A 28 6.93 -11.33 -2.01
C LEU A 28 8.40 -11.56 -1.66
N ARG A 29 9.16 -10.48 -1.42
CA ARG A 29 10.59 -10.56 -1.04
C ARG A 29 10.82 -11.13 0.36
N SER A 30 9.78 -11.18 1.18
CA SER A 30 9.87 -11.61 2.57
C SER A 30 9.76 -13.13 2.75
N PHE A 31 9.72 -13.89 1.65
CA PHE A 31 9.75 -15.36 1.61
C PHE A 31 11.12 -15.86 1.20
N GLU A 32 11.58 -16.96 1.80
CA GLU A 32 12.89 -17.56 1.52
C GLU A 32 12.95 -18.20 0.12
N ASP A 33 11.85 -18.83 -0.31
CA ASP A 33 11.71 -19.38 -1.66
C ASP A 33 10.98 -18.41 -2.60
N GLU A 34 11.75 -17.60 -3.31
CA GLU A 34 11.23 -16.64 -4.29
C GLU A 34 10.56 -17.34 -5.51
N ARG A 35 11.06 -18.52 -5.91
CA ARG A 35 10.51 -19.25 -7.07
C ARG A 35 9.16 -19.87 -6.74
N GLY A 36 9.06 -20.54 -5.59
CA GLY A 36 7.80 -21.08 -5.09
C GLY A 36 6.77 -19.98 -4.82
N ALA A 37 7.19 -18.84 -4.25
CA ALA A 37 6.30 -17.71 -4.03
C ALA A 37 5.75 -17.13 -5.34
N LYS A 38 6.60 -16.90 -6.35
CA LYS A 38 6.14 -16.39 -7.67
C LYS A 38 5.13 -17.32 -8.34
N MET A 39 5.34 -18.64 -8.24
CA MET A 39 4.40 -19.61 -8.80
C MET A 39 3.08 -19.67 -8.01
N GLY A 40 3.15 -19.65 -6.67
CA GLY A 40 1.98 -19.71 -5.81
C GLY A 40 1.07 -18.48 -5.92
N VAL A 41 1.65 -17.28 -6.06
CA VAL A 41 0.89 -16.02 -6.14
C VAL A 41 -0.03 -15.97 -7.35
N ILE A 42 0.42 -16.47 -8.51
CA ILE A 42 -0.37 -16.43 -9.76
C ILE A 42 -1.69 -17.20 -9.58
N GLU A 43 -1.65 -18.33 -8.89
CA GLU A 43 -2.85 -19.13 -8.59
C GLU A 43 -3.72 -18.47 -7.51
N CYS A 44 -3.11 -17.89 -6.46
CA CYS A 44 -3.84 -17.14 -5.43
C CYS A 44 -4.60 -15.93 -5.99
N GLU A 45 -4.01 -15.21 -6.95
CA GLU A 45 -4.64 -14.09 -7.64
C GLU A 45 -5.81 -14.58 -8.51
N ARG A 46 -5.58 -15.63 -9.31
CA ARG A 46 -6.60 -16.20 -10.22
C ARG A 46 -7.85 -16.68 -9.46
N HIS A 47 -7.68 -17.22 -8.27
CA HIS A 47 -8.78 -17.66 -7.41
C HIS A 47 -9.31 -16.56 -6.47
N ALA A 48 -8.88 -15.31 -6.66
CA ALA A 48 -9.28 -14.14 -5.85
C ALA A 48 -9.04 -14.29 -4.34
N LEU A 49 -8.08 -15.14 -3.94
CA LEU A 49 -7.70 -15.33 -2.55
C LEU A 49 -6.78 -14.21 -2.04
N MET A 50 -6.03 -13.59 -2.96
CA MET A 50 -5.20 -12.43 -2.68
C MET A 50 -5.41 -11.37 -3.73
N ARG A 51 -5.40 -10.10 -3.29
CA ARG A 51 -5.49 -8.94 -4.18
C ARG A 51 -4.10 -8.32 -4.35
N PRO A 52 -3.58 -8.22 -5.59
CA PRO A 52 -2.31 -7.56 -5.83
C PRO A 52 -2.47 -6.04 -5.68
N TYR A 53 -1.47 -5.41 -5.06
CA TYR A 53 -1.29 -3.97 -5.13
C TYR A 53 -0.46 -3.66 -6.38
N GLN A 54 -1.15 -3.22 -7.44
CA GLN A 54 -0.52 -2.91 -8.72
C GLN A 54 0.40 -1.69 -8.59
N VAL A 55 1.54 -1.74 -9.27
CA VAL A 55 2.44 -0.60 -9.38
C VAL A 55 1.93 0.28 -10.51
N LEU A 56 1.48 1.49 -10.15
CA LEU A 56 1.00 2.50 -11.09
C LEU A 56 2.16 3.45 -11.43
N TYR A 57 2.20 3.87 -12.70
CA TYR A 57 3.20 4.81 -13.21
C TYR A 57 2.46 5.98 -13.87
N GLU A 58 3.00 7.18 -13.69
CA GLU A 58 2.58 8.37 -14.45
C GLU A 58 3.45 8.55 -15.69
N ARG A 59 3.13 9.56 -16.51
CA ARG A 59 3.87 9.85 -17.75
C ARG A 59 5.33 10.16 -17.48
N ASP A 60 6.17 9.85 -18.47
CA ASP A 60 7.60 10.10 -18.42
C ASP A 60 7.88 11.60 -18.19
N GLY A 61 8.60 11.89 -17.10
CA GLY A 61 8.95 13.26 -16.70
C GLY A 61 8.01 13.90 -15.67
N GLU A 62 6.89 13.26 -15.31
CA GLU A 62 5.99 13.76 -14.26
C GLU A 62 6.39 13.20 -12.87
N LEU A 63 6.17 14.01 -11.82
CA LEU A 63 6.48 13.66 -10.43
C LEU A 63 5.19 13.39 -9.64
N VAL A 64 5.17 12.31 -8.86
CA VAL A 64 4.03 11.93 -8.02
C VAL A 64 4.37 12.06 -6.55
N ALA A 65 3.62 12.89 -5.82
CA ALA A 65 3.71 13.01 -4.37
C ALA A 65 2.52 12.30 -3.69
N GLN A 66 2.78 11.40 -2.75
CA GLN A 66 1.75 10.71 -1.96
C GLN A 66 2.01 10.91 -0.46
N PHE A 67 1.02 11.48 0.24
CA PHE A 67 1.03 11.59 1.69
C PHE A 67 -0.03 10.66 2.28
N LYS A 68 0.39 9.77 3.18
CA LYS A 68 -0.51 8.85 3.89
C LYS A 68 -0.35 9.09 5.39
N ALA A 69 -1.47 9.32 6.06
CA ALA A 69 -1.55 9.52 7.50
C ALA A 69 -2.65 8.64 8.07
N THR A 70 -2.48 8.19 9.32
CA THR A 70 -3.56 7.54 10.06
C THR A 70 -4.05 8.44 11.19
N VAL A 71 -5.36 8.65 11.22
CA VAL A 71 -6.04 9.55 12.15
C VAL A 71 -7.05 8.74 12.95
N LEU A 72 -7.09 8.96 14.26
CA LEU A 72 -8.16 8.48 15.12
C LEU A 72 -9.25 9.53 15.20
N ILE A 73 -10.49 9.08 15.07
CA ILE A 73 -11.67 9.90 15.31
C ILE A 73 -12.14 9.56 16.72
N MET A 74 -11.92 10.49 17.64
CA MET A 74 -12.41 10.40 19.01
C MET A 74 -13.49 11.47 19.23
N PRO A 75 -14.34 11.35 20.27
CA PRO A 75 -15.34 12.37 20.59
C PRO A 75 -14.72 13.75 20.91
N ASN A 76 -13.44 13.78 21.30
CA ASN A 76 -12.68 15.00 21.57
C ASN A 76 -12.04 15.64 20.32
N GLY A 77 -12.17 15.01 19.14
CA GLY A 77 -11.63 15.51 17.89
C GLY A 77 -10.80 14.48 17.11
N LEU A 78 -10.12 14.98 16.08
CA LEU A 78 -9.24 14.21 15.22
C LEU A 78 -7.84 14.16 15.82
N LEU A 79 -7.31 12.97 16.07
CA LEU A 79 -5.94 12.78 16.55
C LEU A 79 -5.12 12.04 15.49
N LYS A 80 -4.20 12.76 14.85
CA LYS A 80 -3.25 12.17 13.90
C LYS A 80 -2.18 11.40 14.67
N ILE A 81 -2.13 10.06 14.54
CA ILE A 81 -1.13 9.23 15.22
C ILE A 81 0.12 9.09 14.36
N THR A 82 -0.05 8.86 13.05
CA THR A 82 1.06 8.61 12.14
C THR A 82 0.95 9.50 10.91
N GLY A 83 2.10 9.92 10.41
CA GLY A 83 2.27 10.74 9.21
C GLY A 83 3.71 11.22 9.15
N LEU A 84 4.22 11.48 7.95
CA LEU A 84 5.54 12.08 7.79
C LEU A 84 5.45 13.55 8.25
N PRO A 85 6.40 14.07 9.06
CA PRO A 85 6.49 15.49 9.28
C PRO A 85 6.85 16.15 7.95
N LEU A 86 5.89 16.89 7.38
CA LEU A 86 6.13 17.70 6.21
C LEU A 86 6.83 18.96 6.67
N ASP A 87 8.12 19.06 6.37
CA ASP A 87 8.87 20.29 6.59
C ASP A 87 8.57 21.23 5.41
N THR A 88 7.65 22.16 5.64
CA THR A 88 7.23 23.15 4.65
C THR A 88 8.37 24.06 4.22
N SER A 89 9.49 24.10 4.96
CA SER A 89 10.67 24.87 4.58
C SER A 89 11.43 24.27 3.39
N CYS A 90 11.26 22.98 3.11
CA CYS A 90 11.93 22.30 2.01
C CYS A 90 11.13 22.32 0.69
N ILE A 91 9.94 22.91 0.69
CA ILE A 91 9.03 22.90 -0.46
C ILE A 91 8.80 24.32 -0.93
N GLU A 92 9.52 24.70 -1.98
CA GLU A 92 9.31 25.98 -2.68
C GLU A 92 8.23 25.79 -3.74
N CYS A 93 7.08 26.45 -3.54
CA CYS A 93 5.95 26.43 -4.47
C CYS A 93 5.77 27.80 -5.12
N ASP A 94 5.79 27.85 -6.45
CA ASP A 94 5.50 29.06 -7.23
C ASP A 94 4.01 29.40 -7.25
N VAL A 95 3.15 28.40 -7.04
CA VAL A 95 1.68 28.52 -7.09
C VAL A 95 1.11 28.42 -5.68
N LYS A 96 0.33 29.42 -5.28
CA LYS A 96 -0.38 29.48 -4.00
C LYS A 96 -1.88 29.27 -4.21
N ILE A 97 -2.55 28.80 -3.17
CA ILE A 97 -3.99 28.57 -3.17
C ILE A 97 -4.67 29.92 -2.91
N ASP A 98 -5.39 30.47 -3.90
CA ASP A 98 -6.08 31.75 -3.78
C ASP A 98 -7.52 31.63 -3.25
N ASP A 99 -8.09 30.41 -3.20
CA ASP A 99 -9.46 30.18 -2.79
C ASP A 99 -9.66 30.32 -1.27
N PRO A 100 -10.53 31.24 -0.81
CA PRO A 100 -10.70 31.56 0.60
C PRO A 100 -11.31 30.39 1.41
N THR A 101 -12.16 29.58 0.77
CA THR A 101 -12.80 28.41 1.41
C THR A 101 -11.81 27.29 1.70
N VAL A 102 -10.85 27.06 0.79
CA VAL A 102 -9.86 25.99 0.93
C VAL A 102 -8.82 26.35 1.99
N SER A 103 -8.41 27.63 2.05
CA SER A 103 -7.48 28.11 3.07
C SER A 103 -8.03 27.96 4.50
N LEU A 104 -9.34 28.13 4.70
CA LEU A 104 -9.98 27.96 6.00
C LEU A 104 -10.00 26.50 6.44
N CYS A 105 -10.34 25.57 5.54
CA CYS A 105 -10.34 24.13 5.84
C CYS A 105 -8.94 23.58 6.13
N CYS A 106 -7.91 24.08 5.44
CA CYS A 106 -6.53 23.66 5.69
C CYS A 106 -6.00 24.09 7.06
N ALA A 107 -6.54 25.15 7.66
CA ALA A 107 -6.14 25.62 8.99
C ALA A 107 -6.81 24.84 10.15
N GLN A 108 -7.83 24.03 9.87
CA GLN A 108 -8.61 23.28 10.87
C GLN A 108 -8.18 21.82 11.03
N ILE A 109 -7.21 21.34 10.25
CA ILE A 109 -6.66 19.97 10.26
C ILE A 109 -5.26 19.98 10.92
#